data_AF-A0A258I2Y3-F1
#
_entry.id   AF-A0A258I2Y3-F1
#
_cell.length_a   1.000
_cell.length_b   1.000
_cell.length_c   1.000
_cell.angle_alpha   90.00
_cell.angle_beta   90.00
_cell.angle_gamma   90.00
#
_symmetry.space_group_name_H-M   'P 1'
#
loop_
_entity.id
_entity.type
_entity.pdbx_description
1 polymer ?
#
loop_
_entity_poly.entity_id
_entity_poly.type
_entity_poly.pdbx_seq_one_letter_code
_entity_poly.pdbx_strand_id
1 'polypeptide(L)'
;MSEAIPGAKEHIDAARKLAATIDDIPADTALLPIASVGVIGAGTMGGGITMNFLTAGIPVTIVEMTQEALDRGVATMAKNYENTVKRGKMEAADAQAAMGRLTPSLDFGALADADLIIEAVYESMDVKKDVFGKLDKVAKPGAILASNTSYLDVNEIAAATGRPEAVLGMHFFSPANVMKLLEVVRGAKTGAAQLATVMALSVKIGKVPVVSGVCHGFIGNRMLSPRQAQALALIMEGANYWDVDEALLEFGFPMGPWQMADLAGLDIGWHRDPARIESVRDALCAAGRWGQKTKKGFYDYDDNRQRTPSDEVKAVIAQFAAKEGKPQRAIDKHEIRERLLYSMISEGALILDEGISQRASDIDTVWLNGYGWPAWTGGPMFWADHIGLDTVVAGLKKHGLPVAPLLERKAAAGEKFNA
;
A
#
# COMPACT_ATOMS: atom_id res chain seq x y z
N MET A 1 22.74 2.30 14.48
CA MET A 1 21.35 2.75 14.58
C MET A 1 21.40 4.21 14.93
N SER A 2 20.82 5.08 14.10
CA SER A 2 20.67 6.49 14.44
C SER A 2 19.87 6.60 15.73
N GLU A 3 20.25 7.53 16.61
CA GLU A 3 19.47 7.84 17.81
C GLU A 3 18.08 8.32 17.38
N ALA A 4 17.03 7.81 18.02
CA ALA A 4 15.67 8.21 17.68
C ALA A 4 15.50 9.71 17.96
N ILE A 5 14.84 10.42 17.04
CA ILE A 5 14.57 11.84 17.27
C ILE A 5 13.64 11.99 18.49
N PRO A 6 13.81 13.05 19.31
CA PRO A 6 13.02 13.23 20.53
C PRO A 6 11.51 13.16 20.25
N GLY A 7 10.80 12.37 21.05
CA GLY A 7 9.34 12.22 20.96
C GLY A 7 8.84 11.24 19.89
N ALA A 8 9.71 10.66 19.05
CA ALA A 8 9.29 9.78 17.96
C ALA A 8 8.51 8.55 18.45
N LYS A 9 8.94 7.93 19.55
CA LYS A 9 8.29 6.73 20.09
C LYS A 9 6.91 7.07 20.66
N GLU A 10 6.84 8.14 21.46
CA GLU A 10 5.60 8.64 22.05
C GLU A 10 4.59 9.02 20.97
N HIS A 11 5.06 9.67 19.90
CA HIS A 11 4.26 9.98 18.72
C HIS A 11 3.70 8.71 18.07
N ILE A 12 4.54 7.72 17.77
CA ILE A 12 4.11 6.48 17.11
C ILE A 12 3.03 5.76 17.95
N ASP A 13 3.24 5.66 19.27
CA ASP A 13 2.30 4.98 20.17
C ASP A 13 0.96 5.72 20.26
N ALA A 14 0.98 7.06 20.26
CA ALA A 14 -0.22 7.90 20.24
C ALA A 14 -0.94 7.85 18.89
N ALA A 15 -0.21 8.05 17.79
CA ALA A 15 -0.69 8.02 16.42
C ALA A 15 -1.39 6.71 16.10
N ARG A 16 -0.81 5.57 16.51
CA ARG A 16 -1.43 4.25 16.28
C ARG A 16 -2.77 4.07 16.97
N LYS A 17 -2.93 4.60 18.19
CA LYS A 17 -4.21 4.54 18.91
C LYS A 17 -5.24 5.47 18.26
N LEU A 18 -4.79 6.66 17.88
CA LEU A 18 -5.63 7.70 17.30
C LEU A 18 -6.13 7.33 15.90
N ALA A 19 -5.29 6.68 15.07
CA ALA A 19 -5.65 6.19 13.74
C ALA A 19 -6.85 5.23 13.72
N ALA A 20 -7.11 4.53 14.83
CA ALA A 20 -8.27 3.65 14.97
C ALA A 20 -9.59 4.39 15.25
N THR A 21 -9.55 5.71 15.45
CA THR A 21 -10.74 6.56 15.69
C THR A 21 -11.05 7.42 14.46
N ILE A 22 -12.31 7.82 14.37
CA ILE A 22 -12.85 8.62 13.26
C ILE A 22 -13.50 9.86 13.90
N ASP A 23 -13.04 11.05 13.52
CA ASP A 23 -13.32 12.26 14.30
C ASP A 23 -14.81 12.68 14.25
N ASP A 24 -15.50 12.34 13.15
CA ASP A 24 -16.91 12.67 12.93
C ASP A 24 -17.89 11.51 13.22
N ILE A 25 -17.42 10.39 13.80
CA ILE A 25 -18.26 9.26 14.18
C ILE A 25 -18.21 9.06 15.70
N PRO A 26 -19.35 9.11 16.41
CA PRO A 26 -19.40 8.89 17.86
C PRO A 26 -18.83 7.53 18.26
N ALA A 27 -18.06 7.50 19.35
CA ALA A 27 -17.42 6.27 19.85
C ALA A 27 -18.41 5.18 20.30
N ASP A 28 -19.66 5.56 20.60
CA ASP A 28 -20.76 4.68 20.98
C ASP A 28 -21.63 4.23 19.78
N THR A 29 -21.20 4.54 18.55
CA THR A 29 -21.86 4.04 17.33
C THR A 29 -21.98 2.53 17.37
N ALA A 30 -23.21 2.02 17.28
CA ALA A 30 -23.47 0.59 17.32
C ALA A 30 -22.77 -0.14 16.15
N LEU A 31 -21.97 -1.15 16.48
CA LEU A 31 -21.27 -1.97 15.50
C LEU A 31 -22.18 -3.08 14.97
N LEU A 32 -22.00 -3.42 13.69
CA LEU A 32 -22.67 -4.55 13.05
C LEU A 32 -21.95 -5.86 13.42
N PRO A 33 -22.69 -6.94 13.74
CA PRO A 33 -22.07 -8.22 14.06
C PRO A 33 -21.42 -8.84 12.81
N ILE A 34 -20.16 -9.27 12.93
CA ILE A 34 -19.42 -9.99 11.88
C ILE A 34 -19.09 -11.39 12.39
N ALA A 35 -19.94 -12.35 12.02
CA ALA A 35 -19.80 -13.77 12.35
C ALA A 35 -19.16 -14.57 11.20
N SER A 36 -19.34 -14.16 9.94
CA SER A 36 -18.73 -14.80 8.78
C SER A 36 -18.30 -13.79 7.71
N VAL A 37 -17.26 -14.15 6.95
CA VAL A 37 -16.69 -13.33 5.88
C VAL A 37 -16.72 -14.07 4.54
N GLY A 38 -17.03 -13.36 3.47
CA GLY A 38 -16.87 -13.80 2.10
C GLY A 38 -15.64 -13.15 1.46
N VAL A 39 -14.87 -13.89 0.65
CA VAL A 39 -13.77 -13.34 -0.14
C VAL A 39 -13.90 -13.79 -1.60
N ILE A 40 -13.76 -12.86 -2.53
CA ILE A 40 -13.83 -13.15 -3.98
C ILE A 40 -12.43 -13.08 -4.57
N GLY A 41 -11.98 -14.19 -5.14
CA GLY A 41 -10.63 -14.40 -5.66
C GLY A 41 -9.73 -15.14 -4.66
N ALA A 42 -9.10 -16.22 -5.11
CA ALA A 42 -8.17 -17.05 -4.31
C ALA A 42 -6.70 -16.85 -4.70
N GLY A 43 -6.41 -15.79 -5.46
CA GLY A 43 -5.04 -15.35 -5.74
C GLY A 43 -4.28 -14.89 -4.50
N THR A 44 -3.09 -14.32 -4.70
CA THR A 44 -2.19 -13.91 -3.60
C THR A 44 -2.85 -12.99 -2.59
N MET A 45 -3.61 -11.98 -3.05
CA MET A 45 -4.29 -11.04 -2.16
C MET A 45 -5.46 -11.71 -1.43
N GLY A 46 -6.39 -12.33 -2.14
CA GLY A 46 -7.56 -12.96 -1.52
C GLY A 46 -7.21 -14.08 -0.53
N GLY A 47 -6.21 -14.91 -0.83
CA GLY A 47 -5.69 -15.89 0.11
C GLY A 47 -5.07 -15.24 1.36
N GLY A 48 -4.25 -14.20 1.17
CA GLY A 48 -3.65 -13.47 2.30
C GLY A 48 -4.70 -12.76 3.18
N ILE A 49 -5.71 -12.14 2.57
CA ILE A 49 -6.84 -11.51 3.26
C ILE A 49 -7.58 -12.56 4.10
N THR A 50 -7.96 -13.67 3.46
CA THR A 50 -8.64 -14.82 4.09
C THR A 50 -7.91 -15.30 5.35
N MET A 51 -6.58 -15.46 5.28
CA MET A 51 -5.78 -15.92 6.43
C MET A 51 -5.88 -15.01 7.67
N ASN A 52 -6.07 -13.69 7.51
CA ASN A 52 -6.23 -12.78 8.66
C ASN A 52 -7.49 -13.11 9.46
N PHE A 53 -8.60 -13.41 8.77
CA PHE A 53 -9.88 -13.74 9.39
C PHE A 53 -9.86 -15.14 10.01
N LEU A 54 -9.33 -16.13 9.28
CA LEU A 54 -9.23 -17.51 9.77
C LEU A 54 -8.41 -17.59 11.07
N THR A 55 -7.28 -16.88 11.12
CA THR A 55 -6.41 -16.80 12.32
C THR A 55 -7.11 -16.10 13.48
N ALA A 56 -7.96 -15.12 13.20
CA ALA A 56 -8.79 -14.45 14.21
C ALA A 56 -10.04 -15.25 14.62
N GLY A 57 -10.19 -16.49 14.13
CA GLY A 57 -11.29 -17.39 14.45
C GLY A 57 -12.59 -17.10 13.70
N ILE A 58 -12.56 -16.30 12.63
CA ILE A 58 -13.73 -15.93 11.84
C ILE A 58 -13.80 -16.85 10.60
N PRO A 59 -14.90 -17.61 10.40
CA PRO A 59 -15.13 -18.40 9.21
C PRO A 59 -15.11 -17.59 7.92
N VAL A 60 -14.48 -18.15 6.88
CA VAL A 60 -14.39 -17.51 5.56
C VAL A 60 -14.89 -18.44 4.47
N THR A 61 -15.80 -17.97 3.64
CA THR A 61 -16.11 -18.58 2.35
C THR A 61 -15.32 -17.87 1.26
N ILE A 62 -14.47 -18.60 0.52
CA ILE A 62 -13.69 -18.05 -0.59
C ILE A 62 -14.24 -18.56 -1.93
N VAL A 63 -14.55 -17.63 -2.83
CA VAL A 63 -15.12 -17.93 -4.14
C VAL A 63 -14.09 -17.67 -5.24
N GLU A 64 -13.99 -18.62 -6.18
CA GLU A 64 -13.21 -18.51 -7.42
C GLU A 64 -14.00 -18.94 -8.64
N MET A 65 -13.47 -18.60 -9.82
CA MET A 65 -14.08 -18.94 -11.11
C MET A 65 -13.73 -20.35 -11.60
N THR A 66 -12.56 -20.88 -11.23
CA THR A 66 -12.12 -22.22 -11.67
C THR A 66 -11.56 -23.03 -10.51
N GLN A 67 -11.75 -24.35 -10.57
CA GLN A 67 -11.27 -25.27 -9.55
C GLN A 67 -9.75 -25.21 -9.40
N GLU A 68 -9.01 -25.08 -10.51
CA GLU A 68 -7.55 -25.04 -10.48
C GLU A 68 -7.04 -23.78 -9.78
N ALA A 69 -7.70 -22.63 -9.95
CA ALA A 69 -7.34 -21.40 -9.25
C ALA A 69 -7.65 -21.51 -7.75
N LEU A 70 -8.81 -22.06 -7.42
CA LEU A 70 -9.24 -22.30 -6.03
C LEU A 70 -8.26 -23.23 -5.30
N ASP A 71 -7.92 -24.38 -5.89
CA ASP A 71 -7.00 -25.36 -5.31
C ASP A 71 -5.61 -24.78 -5.09
N ARG A 72 -5.09 -24.01 -6.06
CA ARG A 72 -3.81 -23.31 -5.92
C ARG A 72 -3.83 -22.31 -4.77
N GLY A 73 -4.91 -21.54 -4.62
CA GLY A 73 -5.10 -20.58 -3.53
C GLY A 73 -5.12 -21.26 -2.16
N VAL A 74 -5.93 -22.32 -2.03
CA VAL A 74 -6.04 -23.12 -0.79
C VAL A 74 -4.69 -23.74 -0.43
N ALA A 75 -4.00 -24.36 -1.39
CA ALA A 75 -2.68 -24.96 -1.16
C ALA A 75 -1.65 -23.90 -0.74
N THR A 76 -1.70 -22.70 -1.30
CA THR A 76 -0.82 -21.59 -0.93
C THR A 76 -1.06 -21.13 0.51
N MET A 77 -2.32 -21.01 0.94
CA MET A 77 -2.67 -20.69 2.33
C MET A 77 -2.16 -21.75 3.30
N ALA A 78 -2.40 -23.04 3.00
CA ALA A 78 -1.92 -24.15 3.82
C ALA A 78 -0.39 -24.11 3.97
N LYS A 79 0.34 -23.94 2.86
CA LYS A 79 1.81 -23.81 2.87
C LYS A 79 2.29 -22.61 3.69
N ASN A 80 1.59 -21.48 3.66
CA ASN A 80 1.93 -20.32 4.47
C ASN A 80 1.76 -20.59 5.97
N TYR A 81 0.70 -21.29 6.37
CA TYR A 81 0.54 -21.74 7.76
C TYR A 81 1.63 -22.73 8.16
N GLU A 82 1.93 -23.74 7.34
CA GLU A 82 3.03 -24.68 7.60
C GLU A 82 4.37 -23.97 7.82
N ASN A 83 4.68 -22.97 6.98
CA ASN A 83 5.90 -22.18 7.13
C ASN A 83 5.91 -21.35 8.43
N THR A 84 4.74 -20.87 8.87
CA THR A 84 4.59 -20.14 10.14
C THR A 84 4.81 -21.06 11.33
N VAL A 85 4.28 -22.28 11.28
CA VAL A 85 4.49 -23.35 12.27
C VAL A 85 5.96 -23.77 12.33
N LYS A 86 6.60 -24.03 11.17
CA LYS A 86 8.04 -24.38 11.10
C LYS A 86 8.95 -23.29 11.69
N ARG A 87 8.50 -22.04 11.66
CA ARG A 87 9.20 -20.89 12.27
C ARG A 87 8.90 -20.69 13.76
N GLY A 88 8.08 -21.54 14.37
CA GLY A 88 7.71 -21.45 15.78
C GLY A 88 6.84 -20.23 16.11
N LYS A 89 6.11 -19.68 15.11
CA LYS A 89 5.26 -18.50 15.28
C LYS A 89 3.77 -18.83 15.48
N MET A 90 3.40 -20.10 15.39
CA MET A 90 2.04 -20.61 15.51
C MET A 90 2.10 -22.12 15.82
N GLU A 91 1.17 -22.62 16.62
CA GLU A 91 1.04 -24.06 16.88
C GLU A 91 0.37 -24.79 15.72
N ALA A 92 0.73 -26.06 15.51
CA ALA A 92 0.14 -26.86 14.42
C ALA A 92 -1.38 -27.02 14.54
N ALA A 93 -1.89 -27.13 15.77
CA ALA A 93 -3.33 -27.21 16.06
C ALA A 93 -4.07 -25.91 15.67
N ASP A 94 -3.46 -24.75 15.89
CA ASP A 94 -4.04 -23.45 15.52
C ASP A 94 -4.10 -23.29 14.00
N ALA A 95 -3.05 -23.69 13.29
CA ALA A 95 -3.02 -23.72 11.83
C ALA A 95 -4.12 -24.64 11.24
N GLN A 96 -4.28 -25.83 11.81
CA GLN A 96 -5.33 -26.76 11.40
C GLN A 96 -6.73 -26.19 11.69
N ALA A 97 -6.93 -25.58 12.87
CA ALA A 97 -8.20 -24.94 13.21
C ALA A 97 -8.52 -23.76 12.28
N ALA A 98 -7.51 -22.96 11.91
CA ALA A 98 -7.67 -21.87 10.96
C ALA A 98 -8.12 -22.39 9.59
N MET A 99 -7.45 -23.41 9.04
CA MET A 99 -7.85 -24.01 7.76
C MET A 99 -9.21 -24.72 7.85
N GLY A 100 -9.58 -25.28 9.00
CA GLY A 100 -10.90 -25.88 9.22
C GLY A 100 -12.07 -24.89 9.20
N ARG A 101 -11.80 -23.58 9.26
CA ARG A 101 -12.79 -22.49 9.15
C ARG A 101 -12.95 -21.97 7.72
N LEU A 102 -12.20 -22.52 6.75
CA LEU A 102 -12.26 -22.14 5.36
C LEU A 102 -13.30 -22.99 4.60
N THR A 103 -14.15 -22.33 3.83
CA THR A 103 -15.07 -22.97 2.88
C THR A 103 -14.73 -22.52 1.45
N PRO A 104 -14.00 -23.33 0.67
CA PRO A 104 -13.77 -23.07 -0.75
C PRO A 104 -15.06 -23.30 -1.55
N SER A 105 -15.37 -22.43 -2.51
CA SER A 105 -16.55 -22.56 -3.38
C SER A 105 -16.27 -22.03 -4.79
N LEU A 106 -16.94 -22.62 -5.78
CA LEU A 106 -17.08 -22.04 -7.13
C LEU A 106 -18.44 -21.35 -7.32
N ASP A 107 -19.36 -21.57 -6.39
CA ASP A 107 -20.68 -20.94 -6.40
C ASP A 107 -20.62 -19.57 -5.73
N PHE A 108 -20.94 -18.54 -6.50
CA PHE A 108 -21.06 -17.16 -6.02
C PHE A 108 -22.21 -17.00 -5.01
N GLY A 109 -23.26 -17.83 -5.09
CA GLY A 109 -24.38 -17.86 -4.16
C GLY A 109 -23.99 -18.24 -2.73
N ALA A 110 -22.85 -18.92 -2.55
CA ALA A 110 -22.32 -19.28 -1.23
C ALA A 110 -21.96 -18.06 -0.35
N LEU A 111 -21.96 -16.85 -0.92
CA LEU A 111 -21.71 -15.59 -0.21
C LEU A 111 -22.97 -14.97 0.40
N ALA A 112 -24.16 -15.53 0.15
CA ALA A 112 -25.44 -14.91 0.51
C ALA A 112 -25.56 -14.59 2.01
N ASP A 113 -25.05 -15.47 2.88
CA ASP A 113 -25.17 -15.36 4.33
C ASP A 113 -23.99 -14.62 5.01
N ALA A 114 -22.99 -14.17 4.25
CA ALA A 114 -21.82 -13.48 4.80
C ALA A 114 -22.18 -12.09 5.37
N ASP A 115 -21.55 -11.71 6.49
CA ASP A 115 -21.76 -10.38 7.10
C ASP A 115 -20.86 -9.30 6.47
N LEU A 116 -19.69 -9.71 5.97
CA LEU A 116 -18.75 -8.87 5.25
C LEU A 116 -18.24 -9.64 4.03
N ILE A 117 -18.28 -9.03 2.85
CA ILE A 117 -17.75 -9.62 1.62
C ILE A 117 -16.66 -8.72 1.06
N ILE A 118 -15.46 -9.28 0.82
CA ILE A 118 -14.29 -8.56 0.32
C ILE A 118 -13.96 -9.02 -1.09
N GLU A 119 -14.02 -8.10 -2.03
CA GLU A 119 -13.62 -8.30 -3.42
C GLU A 119 -12.10 -8.11 -3.58
N ALA A 120 -11.42 -9.13 -4.13
CA ALA A 120 -9.99 -9.12 -4.44
C ALA A 120 -9.70 -9.72 -5.83
N VAL A 121 -10.50 -9.32 -6.82
CA VAL A 121 -10.37 -9.70 -8.23
C VAL A 121 -9.50 -8.69 -9.01
N TYR A 122 -9.42 -8.89 -10.33
CA TYR A 122 -8.60 -8.07 -11.22
C TYR A 122 -8.94 -6.58 -11.14
N GLU A 123 -7.91 -5.73 -11.24
CA GLU A 123 -8.01 -4.28 -11.08
C GLU A 123 -8.57 -3.61 -12.34
N SER A 124 -9.88 -3.78 -12.57
CA SER A 124 -10.64 -3.14 -13.65
C SER A 124 -11.98 -2.63 -13.12
N MET A 125 -12.35 -1.39 -13.46
CA MET A 125 -13.61 -0.80 -13.04
C MET A 125 -14.82 -1.61 -13.52
N ASP A 126 -14.81 -2.07 -14.77
CA ASP A 126 -15.92 -2.86 -15.34
C ASP A 126 -16.09 -4.19 -14.61
N VAL A 127 -14.99 -4.87 -14.30
CA VAL A 127 -15.01 -6.13 -13.56
C VAL A 127 -15.55 -5.91 -12.14
N LYS A 128 -15.10 -4.84 -11.46
CA LYS A 128 -15.58 -4.55 -10.10
C LYS A 128 -17.05 -4.15 -10.08
N LYS A 129 -17.52 -3.34 -11.03
CA LYS A 129 -18.96 -3.00 -11.14
C LYS A 129 -19.83 -4.23 -11.38
N ASP A 130 -19.40 -5.15 -12.24
CA ASP A 130 -20.12 -6.42 -12.45
C ASP A 130 -20.19 -7.25 -11.16
N VAL A 131 -19.07 -7.40 -10.45
CA VAL A 131 -19.02 -8.11 -9.16
C VAL A 131 -19.92 -7.45 -8.12
N PHE A 132 -19.83 -6.14 -7.93
CA PHE A 132 -20.65 -5.43 -6.93
C PHE A 132 -22.13 -5.42 -7.30
N GLY A 133 -22.49 -5.33 -8.57
CA GLY A 133 -23.88 -5.47 -9.03
C GLY A 133 -24.45 -6.88 -8.82
N LYS A 134 -23.62 -7.93 -8.84
CA LYS A 134 -24.01 -9.29 -8.46
C LYS A 134 -24.14 -9.43 -6.94
N LEU A 135 -23.20 -8.89 -6.18
CA LEU A 135 -23.26 -8.86 -4.71
C LEU A 135 -24.50 -8.13 -4.21
N ASP A 136 -24.92 -7.07 -4.88
CA ASP A 136 -26.12 -6.33 -4.54
C ASP A 136 -27.40 -7.19 -4.59
N LYS A 137 -27.40 -8.28 -5.37
CA LYS A 137 -28.52 -9.22 -5.45
C LYS A 137 -28.38 -10.42 -4.52
N VAL A 138 -27.14 -10.85 -4.26
CA VAL A 138 -26.85 -12.10 -3.54
C VAL A 138 -26.67 -11.87 -2.04
N ALA A 139 -25.94 -10.83 -1.65
CA ALA A 139 -25.60 -10.59 -0.25
C ALA A 139 -26.85 -10.21 0.54
N LYS A 140 -27.02 -10.80 1.73
CA LYS A 140 -28.13 -10.47 2.63
C LYS A 140 -28.21 -8.96 2.95
N PRO A 141 -29.39 -8.44 3.30
CA PRO A 141 -29.52 -7.08 3.84
C PRO A 141 -28.62 -6.88 5.06
N GLY A 142 -27.97 -5.71 5.14
CA GLY A 142 -27.06 -5.37 6.23
C GLY A 142 -25.62 -5.87 6.08
N ALA A 143 -25.32 -6.73 5.09
CA ALA A 143 -23.95 -7.14 4.79
C ALA A 143 -23.10 -5.94 4.30
N ILE A 144 -21.85 -5.87 4.76
CA ILE A 144 -20.86 -4.88 4.30
C ILE A 144 -20.18 -5.42 3.03
N LEU A 145 -20.03 -4.57 2.02
CA LEU A 145 -19.35 -4.90 0.77
C LEU A 145 -18.06 -4.07 0.66
N ALA A 146 -16.92 -4.73 0.61
CA ALA A 146 -15.62 -4.07 0.59
C ALA A 146 -14.83 -4.41 -0.68
N SER A 147 -14.17 -3.42 -1.27
CA SER A 147 -13.19 -3.66 -2.35
C SER A 147 -11.77 -3.54 -1.82
N ASN A 148 -10.88 -4.46 -2.23
CA ASN A 148 -9.44 -4.38 -1.98
C ASN A 148 -8.69 -3.53 -3.04
N THR A 149 -9.41 -2.81 -3.92
CA THR A 149 -8.77 -1.93 -4.92
C THR A 149 -7.73 -0.99 -4.30
N SER A 150 -6.68 -0.68 -5.06
CA SER A 150 -5.58 0.20 -4.63
C SER A 150 -5.61 1.58 -5.31
N TYR A 151 -6.33 1.72 -6.42
CA TYR A 151 -6.34 2.94 -7.25
C TYR A 151 -7.70 3.34 -7.81
N LEU A 152 -8.69 2.43 -7.85
CA LEU A 152 -9.98 2.73 -8.44
C LEU A 152 -10.89 3.52 -7.49
N ASP A 153 -11.79 4.31 -8.07
CA ASP A 153 -12.74 5.12 -7.31
C ASP A 153 -13.81 4.24 -6.63
N VAL A 154 -13.78 4.20 -5.30
CA VAL A 154 -14.72 3.42 -4.49
C VAL A 154 -16.15 3.95 -4.60
N ASN A 155 -16.36 5.23 -4.89
CA ASN A 155 -17.70 5.78 -5.13
C ASN A 155 -18.28 5.24 -6.43
N GLU A 156 -17.46 5.09 -7.46
CA GLU A 156 -17.88 4.54 -8.75
C GLU A 156 -18.24 3.05 -8.64
N ILE A 157 -17.49 2.29 -7.81
CA ILE A 157 -17.84 0.92 -7.44
C ILE A 157 -19.16 0.89 -6.65
N ALA A 158 -19.32 1.75 -5.64
CA ALA A 158 -20.51 1.81 -4.82
C ALA A 158 -21.78 2.13 -5.63
N ALA A 159 -21.65 2.97 -6.67
CA ALA A 159 -22.74 3.34 -7.57
C ALA A 159 -23.29 2.17 -8.41
N ALA A 160 -22.59 1.03 -8.47
CA ALA A 160 -23.08 -0.19 -9.09
C ALA A 160 -24.08 -0.98 -8.21
N THR A 161 -24.37 -0.49 -7.00
CA THR A 161 -25.28 -1.13 -6.03
C THR A 161 -26.43 -0.21 -5.65
N GLY A 162 -27.55 -0.78 -5.21
CA GLY A 162 -28.67 -0.07 -4.61
C GLY A 162 -28.47 0.34 -3.14
N ARG A 163 -27.30 0.00 -2.54
CA ARG A 163 -26.96 0.19 -1.12
C ARG A 163 -25.53 0.75 -0.95
N PRO A 164 -25.21 1.91 -1.54
CA PRO A 164 -23.85 2.47 -1.50
C PRO A 164 -23.36 2.77 -0.06
N GLU A 165 -24.26 2.90 0.91
CA GLU A 165 -23.93 3.01 2.34
C GLU A 165 -23.29 1.74 2.93
N ALA A 166 -23.53 0.59 2.30
CA ALA A 166 -22.90 -0.67 2.67
C ALA A 166 -21.51 -0.87 2.03
N VAL A 167 -21.07 0.04 1.15
CA VAL A 167 -19.85 -0.11 0.36
C VAL A 167 -18.71 0.74 0.92
N LEU A 168 -17.51 0.16 1.01
CA LEU A 168 -16.26 0.86 1.35
C LEU A 168 -15.03 0.16 0.73
N GLY A 169 -13.85 0.75 0.86
CA GLY A 169 -12.60 0.07 0.54
C GLY A 169 -11.96 -0.56 1.78
N MET A 170 -11.43 -1.78 1.63
CA MET A 170 -10.52 -2.42 2.57
C MET A 170 -9.23 -2.74 1.84
N HIS A 171 -8.36 -1.76 1.70
CA HIS A 171 -7.12 -1.87 0.95
C HIS A 171 -6.02 -2.53 1.81
N PHE A 172 -5.86 -3.84 1.63
CA PHE A 172 -4.78 -4.61 2.24
C PHE A 172 -3.48 -4.46 1.45
N PHE A 173 -2.36 -4.54 2.17
CA PHE A 173 -1.02 -4.42 1.59
C PHE A 173 -0.37 -5.78 1.40
N SER A 174 0.20 -6.02 0.22
CA SER A 174 0.85 -7.30 -0.10
C SER A 174 2.20 -7.46 0.64
N PRO A 175 2.49 -8.63 1.25
CA PRO A 175 1.60 -9.78 1.44
C PRO A 175 0.54 -9.52 2.52
N ALA A 176 -0.74 -9.71 2.18
CA ALA A 176 -1.88 -9.29 3.02
C ALA A 176 -1.97 -9.99 4.38
N ASN A 177 -1.36 -11.16 4.57
CA ASN A 177 -1.29 -11.86 5.87
C ASN A 177 -0.12 -11.39 6.76
N VAL A 178 0.81 -10.60 6.21
CA VAL A 178 2.03 -10.13 6.91
C VAL A 178 1.94 -8.64 7.23
N MET A 179 1.61 -7.83 6.23
CA MET A 179 1.60 -6.37 6.36
C MET A 179 0.55 -5.93 7.38
N LYS A 180 0.89 -4.95 8.22
CA LYS A 180 0.03 -4.49 9.31
C LYS A 180 -0.97 -3.43 8.88
N LEU A 181 -0.61 -2.58 7.94
CA LEU A 181 -1.50 -1.54 7.45
C LEU A 181 -2.75 -2.11 6.76
N LEU A 182 -3.88 -1.45 7.03
CA LEU A 182 -5.11 -1.57 6.27
C LEU A 182 -5.66 -0.16 6.06
N GLU A 183 -5.67 0.33 4.81
CA GLU A 183 -6.34 1.59 4.49
C GLU A 183 -7.84 1.30 4.30
N VAL A 184 -8.68 1.92 5.12
CA VAL A 184 -10.14 1.81 5.07
C VAL A 184 -10.67 3.02 4.31
N VAL A 185 -11.07 2.81 3.06
CA VAL A 185 -11.44 3.90 2.16
C VAL A 185 -12.91 4.22 2.32
N ARG A 186 -13.21 5.39 2.90
CA ARG A 186 -14.56 5.90 3.13
C ARG A 186 -15.10 6.52 1.84
N GLY A 187 -16.05 5.83 1.21
CA GLY A 187 -16.84 6.41 0.12
C GLY A 187 -17.76 7.52 0.63
N ALA A 188 -18.19 8.39 -0.28
CA ALA A 188 -19.03 9.55 0.02
C ALA A 188 -20.37 9.20 0.69
N LYS A 189 -20.86 7.97 0.45
CA LYS A 189 -22.12 7.47 1.02
C LYS A 189 -21.93 6.40 2.09
N THR A 190 -20.70 5.96 2.36
CA THR A 190 -20.41 4.88 3.33
C THR A 190 -21.03 5.22 4.69
N GLY A 191 -21.84 4.31 5.22
CA GLY A 191 -22.53 4.51 6.49
C GLY A 191 -21.58 4.45 7.69
N ALA A 192 -21.91 5.24 8.72
CA ALA A 192 -21.09 5.35 9.92
C ALA A 192 -20.92 4.00 10.65
N ALA A 193 -22.00 3.22 10.75
CA ALA A 193 -21.96 1.90 11.39
C ALA A 193 -21.05 0.92 10.63
N GLN A 194 -21.08 0.94 9.30
CA GLN A 194 -20.23 0.08 8.46
C GLN A 194 -18.76 0.45 8.61
N LEU A 195 -18.44 1.75 8.55
CA LEU A 195 -17.08 2.23 8.72
C LEU A 195 -16.53 1.91 10.12
N ALA A 196 -17.30 2.22 11.17
CA ALA A 196 -16.92 1.89 12.55
C ALA A 196 -16.73 0.38 12.77
N THR A 197 -17.62 -0.44 12.19
CA THR A 197 -17.51 -1.91 12.24
C THR A 197 -16.22 -2.39 11.61
N VAL A 198 -15.88 -1.90 10.42
CA VAL A 198 -14.66 -2.30 9.71
C VAL A 198 -13.42 -1.82 10.44
N MET A 199 -13.39 -0.62 11.01
CA MET A 199 -12.28 -0.14 11.83
C MET A 199 -12.04 -1.05 13.05
N ALA A 200 -13.10 -1.37 13.80
CA ALA A 200 -12.99 -2.25 14.97
C ALA A 200 -12.58 -3.68 14.59
N LEU A 201 -13.17 -4.23 13.52
CA LEU A 201 -12.84 -5.55 13.00
C LEU A 201 -11.38 -5.63 12.54
N SER A 202 -10.87 -4.57 11.91
CA SER A 202 -9.49 -4.49 11.44
C SER A 202 -8.48 -4.64 12.58
N VAL A 203 -8.74 -3.99 13.72
CA VAL A 203 -7.93 -4.17 14.94
C VAL A 203 -8.00 -5.61 15.45
N LYS A 204 -9.20 -6.21 15.48
CA LYS A 204 -9.43 -7.61 15.91
C LYS A 204 -8.63 -8.61 15.06
N ILE A 205 -8.53 -8.40 13.75
CA ILE A 205 -7.73 -9.25 12.85
C ILE A 205 -6.23 -8.89 12.82
N GLY A 206 -5.77 -8.05 13.75
CA GLY A 206 -4.36 -7.74 13.94
C GLY A 206 -3.79 -6.75 12.93
N LYS A 207 -4.64 -5.96 12.26
CA LYS A 207 -4.26 -4.82 11.40
C LYS A 207 -4.17 -3.52 12.19
N VAL A 208 -3.53 -2.53 11.56
CA VAL A 208 -3.50 -1.13 11.95
C VAL A 208 -4.34 -0.38 10.91
N PRO A 209 -5.63 -0.15 11.20
CA PRO A 209 -6.49 0.53 10.25
C PRO A 209 -6.24 2.04 10.25
N VAL A 210 -6.33 2.65 9.08
CA VAL A 210 -6.32 4.10 8.88
C VAL A 210 -7.44 4.46 7.90
N VAL A 211 -8.27 5.45 8.23
CA VAL A 211 -9.30 5.93 7.30
C VAL A 211 -8.69 6.82 6.22
N SER A 212 -9.03 6.55 4.97
CA SER A 212 -8.74 7.41 3.82
C SER A 212 -10.04 7.87 3.16
N GLY A 213 -10.05 9.09 2.64
CA GLY A 213 -11.00 9.53 1.62
C GLY A 213 -10.75 8.83 0.27
N VAL A 214 -11.66 9.04 -0.69
CA VAL A 214 -11.50 8.52 -2.05
C VAL A 214 -10.66 9.48 -2.89
N CYS A 215 -9.48 9.03 -3.29
CA CYS A 215 -8.67 9.64 -4.34
C CYS A 215 -7.78 8.57 -5.00
N HIS A 216 -7.21 8.87 -6.16
CA HIS A 216 -6.30 7.95 -6.84
C HIS A 216 -5.08 7.63 -5.96
N GLY A 217 -4.94 6.37 -5.54
CA GLY A 217 -3.86 5.91 -4.68
C GLY A 217 -4.02 6.23 -3.18
N PHE A 218 -5.20 6.72 -2.77
CA PHE A 218 -5.55 6.97 -1.35
C PHE A 218 -4.48 7.78 -0.61
N ILE A 219 -4.00 7.33 0.56
CA ILE A 219 -2.92 8.02 1.28
C ILE A 219 -1.56 7.51 0.81
N GLY A 220 -1.30 6.22 1.00
CA GLY A 220 0.03 5.67 0.85
C GLY A 220 0.57 5.70 -0.59
N ASN A 221 -0.21 5.18 -1.54
CA ASN A 221 0.25 5.06 -2.93
C ASN A 221 0.32 6.43 -3.61
N ARG A 222 -0.59 7.34 -3.26
CA ARG A 222 -0.56 8.74 -3.68
C ARG A 222 0.74 9.41 -3.25
N MET A 223 1.12 9.30 -1.97
CA MET A 223 2.41 9.83 -1.48
C MET A 223 3.64 9.13 -2.05
N LEU A 224 3.53 7.84 -2.38
CA LEU A 224 4.63 7.08 -2.98
C LEU A 224 4.94 7.54 -4.42
N SER A 225 3.91 7.95 -5.17
CA SER A 225 4.04 8.36 -6.58
C SER A 225 5.08 9.46 -6.84
N PRO A 226 5.05 10.63 -6.14
CA PRO A 226 6.06 11.67 -6.37
C PRO A 226 7.48 11.23 -6.01
N ARG A 227 7.66 10.37 -4.97
CA ARG A 227 8.98 9.78 -4.68
C ARG A 227 9.48 8.94 -5.86
N GLN A 228 8.63 8.11 -6.45
CA GLN A 228 9.00 7.29 -7.60
C GLN A 228 9.30 8.15 -8.84
N ALA A 229 8.51 9.20 -9.08
CA ALA A 229 8.77 10.15 -10.14
C ALA A 229 10.12 10.84 -9.96
N GLN A 230 10.47 11.25 -8.74
CA GLN A 230 11.79 11.83 -8.43
C GLN A 230 12.92 10.81 -8.53
N ALA A 231 12.73 9.56 -8.10
CA ALA A 231 13.73 8.50 -8.28
C ALA A 231 14.09 8.34 -9.76
N LEU A 232 13.07 8.26 -10.64
CA LEU A 232 13.27 8.18 -12.09
C LEU A 232 13.94 9.44 -12.65
N ALA A 233 13.50 10.63 -12.24
CA ALA A 233 14.09 11.89 -12.67
C ALA A 233 15.58 11.96 -12.30
N LEU A 234 15.95 11.59 -11.08
CA LEU A 234 17.33 11.57 -10.59
C LEU A 234 18.25 10.71 -11.46
N ILE A 235 17.84 9.48 -11.80
CA ILE A 235 18.69 8.61 -12.64
C ILE A 235 18.81 9.12 -14.08
N MET A 236 17.75 9.75 -14.59
CA MET A 236 17.75 10.38 -15.91
C MET A 236 18.62 11.64 -15.94
N GLU A 237 18.76 12.35 -14.82
CA GLU A 237 19.63 13.51 -14.66
C GLU A 237 21.08 13.16 -14.31
N GLY A 238 21.41 11.87 -14.11
CA GLY A 238 22.79 11.40 -13.92
C GLY A 238 23.13 10.85 -12.53
N ALA A 239 22.17 10.78 -11.60
CA ALA A 239 22.38 10.03 -10.37
C ALA A 239 22.55 8.53 -10.68
N ASN A 240 23.47 7.87 -9.99
CA ASN A 240 23.50 6.41 -10.07
C ASN A 240 22.28 5.83 -9.36
N TYR A 241 21.64 4.82 -9.95
CA TYR A 241 20.48 4.18 -9.33
C TYR A 241 20.84 3.53 -7.97
N TRP A 242 22.07 3.06 -7.76
CA TRP A 242 22.48 2.58 -6.44
C TRP A 242 22.68 3.69 -5.42
N ASP A 243 23.10 4.90 -5.81
CA ASP A 243 23.16 6.05 -4.89
C ASP A 243 21.75 6.47 -4.44
N VAL A 244 20.76 6.36 -5.33
CA VAL A 244 19.33 6.59 -5.01
C VAL A 244 18.83 5.59 -3.97
N ASP A 245 19.16 4.30 -4.13
CA ASP A 245 18.82 3.27 -3.15
C ASP A 245 19.57 3.47 -1.82
N GLU A 246 20.87 3.73 -1.88
CA GLU A 246 21.73 3.94 -0.70
C GLU A 246 21.30 5.14 0.12
N ALA A 247 20.89 6.26 -0.50
CA ALA A 247 20.40 7.43 0.23
C ALA A 247 19.18 7.10 1.11
N LEU A 248 18.28 6.21 0.66
CA LEU A 248 17.15 5.76 1.47
C LEU A 248 17.53 4.72 2.52
N LEU A 249 18.47 3.82 2.20
CA LEU A 249 19.00 2.84 3.17
C LEU A 249 19.74 3.55 4.32
N GLU A 250 20.57 4.55 4.01
CA GLU A 250 21.26 5.40 4.98
C GLU A 250 20.27 6.20 5.85
N PHE A 251 19.15 6.62 5.27
CA PHE A 251 18.04 7.22 6.03
C PHE A 251 17.32 6.20 6.94
N GLY A 252 17.38 4.91 6.59
CA GLY A 252 16.89 3.80 7.42
C GLY A 252 15.71 3.02 6.82
N PHE A 253 15.37 3.24 5.54
CA PHE A 253 14.41 2.39 4.86
C PHE A 253 14.99 0.97 4.71
N PRO A 254 14.15 -0.08 4.70
CA PRO A 254 14.62 -1.45 4.50
C PRO A 254 15.10 -1.71 3.06
N MET A 255 14.66 -0.91 2.10
CA MET A 255 14.90 -1.10 0.68
C MET A 255 14.74 0.21 -0.09
N GLY A 256 15.61 0.45 -1.07
CA GLY A 256 15.48 1.56 -2.01
C GLY A 256 14.47 1.29 -3.13
N PRO A 257 14.08 2.31 -3.93
CA PRO A 257 13.05 2.16 -4.97
C PRO A 257 13.40 1.10 -6.03
N TRP A 258 14.68 0.98 -6.39
CA TRP A 258 15.08 0.11 -7.50
C TRP A 258 15.18 -1.35 -7.06
N GLN A 259 15.73 -1.62 -5.86
CA GLN A 259 15.68 -2.97 -5.31
C GLN A 259 14.23 -3.41 -5.01
N MET A 260 13.35 -2.48 -4.62
CA MET A 260 11.93 -2.77 -4.44
C MET A 260 11.25 -3.12 -5.77
N ALA A 261 11.57 -2.40 -6.84
CA ALA A 261 11.10 -2.72 -8.19
C ALA A 261 11.56 -4.11 -8.65
N ASP A 262 12.83 -4.48 -8.37
CA ASP A 262 13.36 -5.80 -8.68
C ASP A 262 12.76 -6.92 -7.82
N LEU A 263 12.39 -6.63 -6.57
CA LEU A 263 11.70 -7.59 -5.70
C LEU A 263 10.27 -7.85 -6.18
N ALA A 264 9.54 -6.79 -6.54
CA ALA A 264 8.19 -6.90 -7.08
C ALA A 264 8.21 -7.61 -8.45
N GLY A 265 9.13 -7.20 -9.31
CA GLY A 265 9.31 -7.70 -10.67
C GLY A 265 8.95 -6.61 -11.70
N LEU A 266 9.92 -6.28 -12.55
CA LEU A 266 9.78 -5.18 -13.53
C LEU A 266 8.76 -5.47 -14.64
N ASP A 267 8.46 -6.74 -14.88
CA ASP A 267 7.54 -7.22 -15.91
C ASP A 267 6.06 -7.17 -15.48
N ILE A 268 5.78 -6.85 -14.21
CA ILE A 268 4.39 -6.67 -13.75
C ILE A 268 3.78 -5.48 -14.50
N GLY A 269 2.71 -5.77 -15.26
CA GLY A 269 2.02 -4.77 -16.07
C GLY A 269 2.75 -4.37 -17.36
N TRP A 270 3.84 -5.04 -17.72
CA TRP A 270 4.53 -4.80 -18.99
C TRP A 270 3.75 -5.41 -20.17
N HIS A 271 3.59 -4.65 -21.25
CA HIS A 271 2.76 -5.02 -22.41
C HIS A 271 3.35 -6.15 -23.29
N ARG A 272 4.55 -6.67 -22.95
CA ARG A 272 5.24 -7.79 -23.62
C ARG A 272 5.52 -7.61 -25.11
N ASP A 273 5.34 -6.41 -25.65
CA ASP A 273 5.74 -6.07 -27.02
C ASP A 273 7.19 -5.55 -26.98
N PRO A 274 8.18 -6.32 -27.48
CA PRO A 274 9.58 -5.91 -27.42
C PRO A 274 9.90 -4.75 -28.37
N ALA A 275 9.02 -4.40 -29.32
CA ALA A 275 9.21 -3.27 -30.23
C ALA A 275 8.76 -1.93 -29.63
N ARG A 276 7.91 -1.97 -28.59
CA ARG A 276 7.38 -0.78 -27.93
C ARG A 276 8.20 -0.44 -26.68
N ILE A 277 9.32 0.26 -26.90
CA ILE A 277 10.25 0.65 -25.84
C ILE A 277 10.08 2.14 -25.51
N GLU A 278 9.21 2.41 -24.52
CA GLU A 278 8.79 3.76 -24.14
C GLU A 278 9.47 4.24 -22.86
N SER A 279 9.96 3.33 -22.03
CA SER A 279 10.63 3.66 -20.76
C SER A 279 11.86 2.80 -20.49
N VAL A 280 12.69 3.25 -19.54
CA VAL A 280 13.82 2.46 -19.01
C VAL A 280 13.35 1.08 -18.55
N ARG A 281 12.20 1.00 -17.86
CA ARG A 281 11.63 -0.28 -17.42
C ARG A 281 11.32 -1.19 -18.61
N ASP A 282 10.72 -0.68 -19.68
CA ASP A 282 10.37 -1.51 -20.85
C ASP A 282 11.63 -2.04 -21.54
N ALA A 283 12.69 -1.22 -21.61
CA ALA A 283 13.99 -1.64 -22.14
C ALA A 283 14.62 -2.77 -21.29
N LEU A 284 14.58 -2.64 -19.95
CA LEU A 284 15.04 -3.69 -19.04
C LEU A 284 14.21 -4.98 -19.22
N CYS A 285 12.89 -4.86 -19.32
CA CYS A 285 12.01 -5.99 -19.52
C CYS A 285 12.24 -6.70 -20.86
N ALA A 286 12.45 -5.95 -21.94
CA ALA A 286 12.79 -6.47 -23.26
C ALA A 286 14.15 -7.18 -23.28
N ALA A 287 15.09 -6.73 -22.44
CA ALA A 287 16.38 -7.39 -22.21
C ALA A 287 16.30 -8.60 -21.26
N GLY A 288 15.10 -9.01 -20.82
CA GLY A 288 14.91 -10.14 -19.91
C GLY A 288 15.30 -9.85 -18.45
N ARG A 289 15.42 -8.58 -18.07
CA ARG A 289 15.76 -8.13 -16.72
C ARG A 289 14.47 -7.89 -15.92
N TRP A 290 13.86 -8.94 -15.39
CA TRP A 290 12.56 -8.89 -14.68
C TRP A 290 12.67 -8.80 -13.15
N GLY A 291 13.87 -8.59 -12.61
CA GLY A 291 14.14 -8.49 -11.17
C GLY A 291 14.70 -9.78 -10.57
N GLN A 292 14.46 -10.01 -9.28
CA GLN A 292 15.08 -11.09 -8.51
C GLN A 292 14.71 -12.48 -9.03
N LYS A 293 13.51 -12.65 -9.60
CA LYS A 293 13.05 -13.94 -10.14
C LYS A 293 13.84 -14.42 -11.36
N THR A 294 14.44 -13.50 -12.12
CA THR A 294 15.35 -13.78 -13.25
C THR A 294 16.80 -13.51 -12.88
N LYS A 295 17.09 -13.21 -11.60
CA LYS A 295 18.39 -12.78 -11.08
C LYS A 295 18.97 -11.53 -11.75
N LYS A 296 18.14 -10.78 -12.50
CA LYS A 296 18.54 -9.61 -13.29
C LYS A 296 17.39 -8.61 -13.33
N GLY A 297 17.62 -7.39 -12.86
CA GLY A 297 16.70 -6.25 -12.90
C GLY A 297 17.50 -4.96 -13.06
N PHE A 298 17.24 -3.94 -12.24
CA PHE A 298 18.18 -2.82 -12.05
C PHE A 298 19.53 -3.32 -11.51
N TYR A 299 19.53 -4.37 -10.70
CA TYR A 299 20.72 -5.05 -10.21
C TYR A 299 20.89 -6.43 -10.85
N ASP A 300 22.11 -6.95 -10.80
CA ASP A 300 22.38 -8.38 -10.96
C ASP A 300 22.35 -9.05 -9.57
N TYR A 301 21.79 -10.26 -9.48
CA TYR A 301 21.60 -11.00 -8.24
C TYR A 301 22.30 -12.35 -8.26
N ASP A 302 22.95 -12.71 -7.16
CA ASP A 302 23.47 -14.07 -6.96
C ASP A 302 22.41 -15.03 -6.38
N ASP A 303 22.80 -16.27 -6.10
CA ASP A 303 21.92 -17.29 -5.49
C ASP A 303 21.44 -16.91 -4.08
N ASN A 304 22.18 -16.06 -3.39
CA ASN A 304 21.85 -15.52 -2.07
C ASN A 304 20.99 -14.24 -2.15
N ARG A 305 20.61 -13.82 -3.36
CA ARG A 305 19.91 -12.56 -3.64
C ARG A 305 20.71 -11.31 -3.24
N GLN A 306 22.03 -11.42 -3.16
CA GLN A 306 22.91 -10.28 -3.01
C GLN A 306 22.91 -9.49 -4.32
N ARG A 307 22.67 -8.18 -4.23
CA ARG A 307 22.57 -7.27 -5.38
C ARG A 307 23.94 -6.67 -5.73
N THR A 308 24.23 -6.54 -7.02
CA THR A 308 25.42 -5.85 -7.56
C THR A 308 25.00 -4.89 -8.68
N PRO A 309 25.53 -3.66 -8.75
CA PRO A 309 25.27 -2.76 -9.87
C PRO A 309 25.69 -3.37 -11.22
N SER A 310 24.84 -3.19 -12.22
CA SER A 310 25.03 -3.61 -13.61
C SER A 310 25.39 -2.43 -14.52
N ASP A 311 26.48 -2.57 -15.29
CA ASP A 311 26.89 -1.57 -16.29
C ASP A 311 25.94 -1.52 -17.49
N GLU A 312 25.27 -2.64 -17.81
CA GLU A 312 24.22 -2.70 -18.84
C GLU A 312 23.09 -1.72 -18.50
N VAL A 313 22.64 -1.70 -17.26
CA VAL A 313 21.56 -0.81 -16.79
C VAL A 313 22.00 0.65 -16.85
N LYS A 314 23.25 0.96 -16.51
CA LYS A 314 23.79 2.33 -16.66
C LYS A 314 23.74 2.79 -18.12
N ALA A 315 24.15 1.92 -19.05
CA ALA A 315 24.14 2.22 -20.48
C ALA A 315 22.71 2.47 -20.99
N VAL A 316 21.73 1.66 -20.57
CA VAL A 316 20.31 1.86 -20.90
C VAL A 316 19.84 3.22 -20.40
N ILE A 317 20.09 3.57 -19.13
CA ILE A 317 19.67 4.86 -18.56
C ILE A 317 20.31 6.03 -19.34
N ALA A 318 21.61 5.96 -19.62
CA ALA A 318 22.32 6.99 -20.38
C ALA A 318 21.76 7.16 -21.81
N GLN A 319 21.38 6.06 -22.47
CA GLN A 319 20.76 6.09 -23.80
C GLN A 319 19.39 6.79 -23.76
N PHE A 320 18.57 6.50 -22.75
CA PHE A 320 17.29 7.17 -22.58
C PHE A 320 17.46 8.66 -22.24
N ALA A 321 18.38 9.00 -21.34
CA ALA A 321 18.68 10.39 -21.00
C ALA A 321 19.10 11.19 -22.24
N ALA A 322 19.99 10.62 -23.07
CA ALA A 322 20.41 11.23 -24.33
C ALA A 322 19.25 11.38 -25.33
N LYS A 323 18.40 10.35 -25.47
CA LYS A 323 17.22 10.37 -26.37
C LYS A 323 16.21 11.45 -25.97
N GLU A 324 16.03 11.67 -24.67
CA GLU A 324 15.11 12.69 -24.13
C GLU A 324 15.74 14.09 -24.02
N GLY A 325 17.00 14.26 -24.45
CA GLY A 325 17.69 15.54 -24.35
C GLY A 325 17.95 16.00 -22.91
N LYS A 326 18.09 15.06 -21.97
CA LYS A 326 18.37 15.32 -20.56
C LYS A 326 19.88 15.23 -20.32
N PRO A 327 20.61 16.36 -20.23
CA PRO A 327 22.03 16.33 -19.94
C PRO A 327 22.26 15.78 -18.54
N GLN A 328 23.15 14.79 -18.43
CA GLN A 328 23.50 14.19 -17.15
C GLN A 328 24.53 15.04 -16.41
N ARG A 329 24.38 15.13 -15.09
CA ARG A 329 25.26 15.86 -14.16
C ARG A 329 25.54 15.01 -12.92
N ALA A 330 26.56 15.41 -12.17
CA ALA A 330 26.77 14.86 -10.84
C ALA A 330 25.63 15.29 -9.90
N ILE A 331 25.10 14.33 -9.14
CA ILE A 331 24.06 14.53 -8.13
C ILE A 331 24.52 13.84 -6.86
N ASP A 332 24.59 14.58 -5.75
CA ASP A 332 24.99 14.02 -4.46
C ASP A 332 23.81 13.37 -3.71
N LYS A 333 24.13 12.59 -2.68
CA LYS A 333 23.13 11.91 -1.83
C LYS A 333 22.26 12.88 -1.04
N HIS A 334 22.70 14.12 -0.80
CA HIS A 334 21.91 15.13 -0.11
C HIS A 334 20.75 15.59 -1.00
N GLU A 335 21.03 15.97 -2.24
CA GLU A 335 20.00 16.32 -3.22
C GLU A 335 19.04 15.15 -3.46
N ILE A 336 19.56 13.93 -3.64
CA ILE A 336 18.74 12.71 -3.77
C ILE A 336 17.74 12.63 -2.61
N ARG A 337 18.21 12.73 -1.37
CA ARG A 337 17.36 12.62 -0.19
C ARG A 337 16.31 13.73 -0.12
N GLU A 338 16.69 14.98 -0.37
CA GLU A 338 15.75 16.12 -0.40
C GLU A 338 14.64 15.87 -1.44
N ARG A 339 15.01 15.53 -2.68
CA ARG A 339 14.03 15.34 -3.76
C ARG A 339 13.10 14.15 -3.49
N LEU A 340 13.63 13.05 -2.95
CA LEU A 340 12.83 11.87 -2.64
C LEU A 340 11.89 12.09 -1.46
N LEU A 341 12.35 12.69 -0.36
CA LEU A 341 11.58 12.75 0.89
C LEU A 341 10.74 14.02 1.01
N TYR A 342 11.21 15.18 0.56
CA TYR A 342 10.45 16.42 0.67
C TYR A 342 9.25 16.44 -0.28
N SER A 343 9.36 15.80 -1.45
CA SER A 343 8.22 15.64 -2.36
C SER A 343 7.09 14.83 -1.73
N MET A 344 7.42 13.81 -0.92
CA MET A 344 6.42 13.07 -0.15
C MET A 344 5.75 13.92 0.94
N ILE A 345 6.52 14.76 1.65
CA ILE A 345 5.96 15.65 2.67
C ILE A 345 4.98 16.64 2.03
N SER A 346 5.35 17.21 0.88
CA SER A 346 4.47 18.09 0.10
C SER A 346 3.17 17.36 -0.27
N GLU A 347 3.26 16.13 -0.77
CA GLU A 347 2.08 15.33 -1.10
C GLU A 347 1.23 14.99 0.14
N GLY A 348 1.86 14.69 1.28
CA GLY A 348 1.17 14.49 2.55
C GLY A 348 0.40 15.73 3.00
N ALA A 349 0.95 16.93 2.79
CA ALA A 349 0.27 18.18 3.07
C ALA A 349 -0.93 18.42 2.13
N LEU A 350 -0.87 18.00 0.86
CA LEU A 350 -2.03 18.04 -0.04
C LEU A 350 -3.14 17.09 0.44
N ILE A 351 -2.78 15.88 0.84
CA ILE A 351 -3.71 14.88 1.39
C ILE A 351 -4.46 15.42 2.63
N LEU A 352 -3.76 16.18 3.49
CA LEU A 352 -4.39 16.86 4.63
C LEU A 352 -5.29 18.01 4.21
N ASP A 353 -4.83 18.88 3.31
CA ASP A 353 -5.60 20.07 2.85
C ASP A 353 -6.90 19.64 2.14
N GLU A 354 -6.87 18.50 1.44
CA GLU A 354 -8.02 17.91 0.75
C GLU A 354 -8.94 17.07 1.65
N GLY A 355 -8.57 16.86 2.92
CA GLY A 355 -9.34 16.02 3.85
C GLY A 355 -9.34 14.54 3.51
N ILE A 356 -8.39 14.07 2.67
CA ILE A 356 -8.22 12.64 2.36
C ILE A 356 -7.71 11.89 3.60
N SER A 357 -6.87 12.52 4.40
CA SER A 357 -6.54 12.05 5.75
C SER A 357 -7.02 13.06 6.78
N GLN A 358 -7.57 12.56 7.88
CA GLN A 358 -8.11 13.40 8.95
C GLN A 358 -6.97 14.15 9.68
N ARG A 359 -5.80 13.52 9.81
CA ARG A 359 -4.71 13.95 10.70
C ARG A 359 -3.34 13.59 10.12
N ALA A 360 -2.33 14.40 10.44
CA ALA A 360 -0.94 14.11 10.06
C ALA A 360 -0.41 12.79 10.65
N SER A 361 -0.83 12.47 11.88
CA SER A 361 -0.50 11.20 12.55
C SER A 361 -1.03 9.96 11.84
N ASP A 362 -2.12 10.10 11.08
CA ASP A 362 -2.72 8.99 10.32
C ASP A 362 -1.86 8.68 9.09
N ILE A 363 -1.34 9.73 8.42
CA ILE A 363 -0.32 9.61 7.36
C ILE A 363 0.95 8.94 7.90
N ASP A 364 1.41 9.36 9.08
CA ASP A 364 2.58 8.74 9.70
C ASP A 364 2.35 7.25 9.97
N THR A 365 1.17 6.90 10.47
CA THR A 365 0.77 5.51 10.73
C THR A 365 0.76 4.67 9.44
N VAL A 366 0.28 5.21 8.32
CA VAL A 366 0.34 4.58 6.99
C VAL A 366 1.78 4.23 6.63
N TRP A 367 2.68 5.21 6.69
CA TRP A 367 4.07 5.04 6.23
C TRP A 367 4.89 4.11 7.12
N LEU A 368 4.66 4.11 8.43
CA LEU A 368 5.30 3.20 9.38
C LEU A 368 4.87 1.74 9.19
N ASN A 369 3.60 1.49 8.84
CA ASN A 369 3.02 0.14 8.84
C ASN A 369 2.85 -0.47 7.43
N GLY A 370 2.94 0.35 6.37
CA GLY A 370 2.76 -0.07 4.98
C GLY A 370 4.02 0.05 4.12
N TYR A 371 4.87 1.03 4.38
CA TYR A 371 5.94 1.43 3.45
C TYR A 371 7.35 1.38 4.06
N GLY A 372 7.46 0.96 5.32
CA GLY A 372 8.75 0.77 5.99
C GLY A 372 9.46 2.08 6.30
N TRP A 373 8.72 3.16 6.56
CA TRP A 373 9.30 4.42 7.01
C TRP A 373 10.11 4.21 8.30
N PRO A 374 11.30 4.82 8.46
CA PRO A 374 12.18 4.53 9.59
C PRO A 374 11.58 5.01 10.91
N ALA A 375 11.23 4.09 11.80
CA ALA A 375 10.54 4.40 13.06
C ALA A 375 11.31 5.37 13.98
N TRP A 376 12.63 5.44 13.85
CA TRP A 376 13.47 6.38 14.61
C TRP A 376 13.17 7.86 14.28
N THR A 377 12.41 8.13 13.21
CA THR A 377 11.97 9.46 12.78
C THR A 377 10.48 9.74 13.01
N GLY A 378 9.73 8.85 13.65
CA GLY A 378 8.31 9.05 13.99
C GLY A 378 7.31 8.93 12.82
N GLY A 379 7.69 9.29 11.60
CA GLY A 379 6.82 9.32 10.42
C GLY A 379 7.18 10.51 9.50
N PRO A 380 6.77 10.53 8.22
CA PRO A 380 7.10 11.63 7.31
C PRO A 380 6.66 13.02 7.81
N MET A 381 5.45 13.13 8.39
CA MET A 381 4.89 14.39 8.84
C MET A 381 5.54 14.83 10.16
N PHE A 382 5.72 13.90 11.11
CA PHE A 382 6.45 14.16 12.34
C PHE A 382 7.93 14.50 12.10
N TRP A 383 8.58 13.83 11.14
CA TRP A 383 9.95 14.14 10.74
C TRP A 383 10.05 15.54 10.14
N ALA A 384 9.09 15.96 9.31
CA ALA A 384 9.01 17.32 8.78
C ALA A 384 8.92 18.37 9.91
N ASP A 385 8.09 18.11 10.93
CA ASP A 385 7.97 18.97 12.11
C ASP A 385 9.27 19.08 12.92
N HIS A 386 10.08 18.02 12.91
CA HIS A 386 11.35 17.97 13.61
C HIS A 386 12.45 18.75 12.88
N ILE A 387 12.54 18.64 11.55
CA ILE A 387 13.57 19.32 10.75
C ILE A 387 13.20 20.77 10.39
N GLY A 388 11.95 21.17 10.60
CA GLY A 388 11.41 22.48 10.25
C GLY A 388 10.73 22.49 8.89
N LEU A 389 9.47 22.96 8.84
CA LEU A 389 8.70 23.03 7.60
C LEU A 389 9.30 24.05 6.61
N ASP A 390 9.95 25.10 7.11
CA ASP A 390 10.71 26.08 6.33
C ASP A 390 11.89 25.42 5.59
N THR A 391 12.60 24.50 6.24
CA THR A 391 13.66 23.68 5.62
C THR A 391 13.11 22.86 4.45
N VAL A 392 11.94 22.22 4.64
CA VAL A 392 11.30 21.42 3.58
C VAL A 392 10.88 22.30 2.41
N VAL A 393 10.25 23.45 2.68
CA VAL A 393 9.84 24.41 1.64
C VAL A 393 11.05 24.94 0.87
N ALA A 394 12.12 25.31 1.55
CA ALA A 394 13.34 25.79 0.93
C ALA A 394 13.98 24.73 0.03
N GLY A 395 14.04 23.46 0.50
CA GLY A 395 14.54 22.33 -0.28
C GLY A 395 13.69 22.05 -1.53
N LEU A 396 12.36 22.07 -1.42
CA LEU A 396 11.47 21.92 -2.57
C LEU A 396 11.68 23.03 -3.61
N LYS A 397 11.72 24.29 -3.17
CA LYS A 397 11.94 25.45 -4.07
C LYS A 397 13.30 25.41 -4.74
N LYS A 398 14.36 25.04 -4.00
CA LYS A 398 15.73 24.85 -4.52
C LYS A 398 15.77 23.87 -5.71
N HIS A 399 14.96 22.82 -5.65
CA HIS A 399 14.91 21.77 -6.69
C HIS A 399 13.79 21.97 -7.71
N GLY A 400 13.08 23.10 -7.67
CA GLY A 400 11.95 23.39 -8.57
C GLY A 400 10.77 22.43 -8.40
N LEU A 401 10.60 21.85 -7.20
CA LEU A 401 9.54 20.90 -6.91
C LEU A 401 8.29 21.60 -6.35
N PRO A 402 7.08 21.05 -6.61
CA PRO A 402 5.83 21.62 -6.11
C PRO A 402 5.80 21.69 -4.57
N VAL A 403 5.39 22.86 -4.05
CA VAL A 403 5.14 23.08 -2.63
C VAL A 403 3.64 23.12 -2.39
N ALA A 404 3.13 22.25 -1.52
CA ALA A 404 1.74 22.23 -1.15
C ALA A 404 1.33 23.53 -0.43
N PRO A 405 0.16 24.11 -0.75
CA PRO A 405 -0.31 25.33 -0.09
C PRO A 405 -0.37 25.23 1.43
N LEU A 406 -0.85 24.11 1.99
CA LEU A 406 -0.87 23.90 3.44
C LEU A 406 0.53 23.92 4.06
N LEU A 407 1.50 23.25 3.43
CA LEU A 407 2.89 23.23 3.89
C LEU A 407 3.48 24.64 3.90
N GLU A 408 3.28 25.41 2.82
CA GLU A 408 3.78 26.79 2.72
C GLU A 408 3.14 27.71 3.77
N ARG A 409 1.82 27.63 3.96
CA ARG A 409 1.10 28.40 4.99
C ARG A 409 1.60 28.08 6.40
N LYS A 410 1.73 26.80 6.75
CA LYS A 410 2.21 26.38 8.08
C LYS A 410 3.66 26.78 8.33
N ALA A 411 4.53 26.62 7.32
CA ALA A 411 5.92 27.06 7.40
C ALA A 411 6.02 28.58 7.64
N ALA A 412 5.25 29.38 6.91
CA ALA A 412 5.24 30.84 7.07
C ALA A 412 4.70 31.29 8.45
N ALA A 413 3.81 30.50 9.05
CA ALA A 413 3.24 30.76 10.37
C ALA A 413 4.08 30.21 11.54
N GLY A 414 5.16 29.46 11.26
CA GLY A 414 5.94 28.78 12.31
C GLY A 414 5.17 27.64 12.99
N GLU A 415 4.18 27.07 12.31
CA GLU A 415 3.34 25.98 12.80
C GLU A 415 3.94 24.60 12.49
N LYS A 416 3.37 23.57 13.11
CA LYS A 416 3.64 22.16 12.85
C LYS A 416 2.42 21.45 12.26
N PHE A 417 2.63 20.28 11.68
CA PHE A 417 1.56 19.35 11.30
C PHE A 417 0.94 18.67 12.52
N ASN A 418 1.77 18.16 13.43
CA ASN A 418 1.36 17.42 14.63
C ASN A 418 1.37 18.33 15.89
N ALA A 419 0.72 19.48 15.81
CA ALA A 419 0.64 20.48 16.89
C ALA A 419 -0.41 20.15 17.95
#